data_AF-A0A2W4QKN4-F1
#
_entry.id   AF-A0A2W4QKN4-F1
#
_cell.length_a   1.000
_cell.length_b   1.000
_cell.length_c   1.000
_cell.angle_alpha   90.00
_cell.angle_beta   90.00
_cell.angle_gamma   90.00
#
_symmetry.space_group_name_H-M   'P 1'
#
loop_
_entity.id
_entity.type
_entity.pdbx_description
1 polymer ?
#
loop_
_entity_poly.entity_id
_entity_poly.type
_entity_poly.pdbx_seq_one_letter_code
_entity_poly.pdbx_strand_id
1 'polypeptide(L)' 'AGQVVTRTMLLEHVWDYHFDPQTNVIDVHISRLRAKIDRNFEESLLHTIRGAGYMIRAGKS' A
#
# COMPACT_ATOMS: atom_id res chain seq x y z
N ALA A 1 -7.11 -11.51 -6.55
CA ALA A 1 -6.77 -10.06 -6.58
C ALA A 1 -7.83 -9.30 -5.79
N GLY A 2 -7.46 -8.20 -5.11
CA GLY A 2 -8.42 -7.40 -4.32
C GLY A 2 -8.45 -7.65 -2.80
N GLN A 3 -7.41 -8.22 -2.21
CA GLN A 3 -7.31 -8.34 -0.75
C GLN A 3 -6.78 -7.04 -0.14
N VAL A 4 -7.34 -6.64 0.99
CA VAL A 4 -6.83 -5.51 1.78
C VAL A 4 -5.63 -5.98 2.60
N VAL A 5 -4.52 -5.25 2.48
CA VAL A 5 -3.34 -5.37 3.34
C VAL A 5 -3.35 -4.22 4.33
N THR A 6 -3.40 -4.52 5.63
CA THR A 6 -3.45 -3.48 6.67
C THR A 6 -2.09 -2.84 6.89
N ARG A 7 -2.08 -1.68 7.56
CA ARG A 7 -0.84 -1.01 7.97
C ARG A 7 0.02 -1.91 8.87
N THR A 8 -0.61 -2.57 9.85
CA THR A 8 0.06 -3.50 10.75
C THR A 8 0.70 -4.66 10.00
N MET A 9 -0.01 -5.26 9.04
CA MET A 9 0.55 -6.34 8.21
C MET A 9 1.79 -5.87 7.44
N LEU A 10 1.77 -4.65 6.88
CA LEU A 10 2.92 -4.10 6.18
C LEU A 10 4.12 -3.91 7.12
N LEU A 11 3.90 -3.35 8.31
CA LEU A 11 4.96 -3.14 9.30
C LEU A 11 5.59 -4.47 9.73
N GLU A 12 4.78 -5.46 10.05
CA GLU A 12 5.23 -6.78 10.51
C GLU A 12 5.97 -7.53 9.40
N HIS A 13 5.40 -7.61 8.19
CA HIS A 13 5.91 -8.53 7.17
C HIS A 13 6.99 -7.93 6.27
N VAL A 14 7.10 -6.60 6.19
CA VAL A 14 8.07 -5.91 5.32
C VAL A 14 9.22 -5.31 6.13
N TRP A 15 8.94 -4.82 7.34
CA TRP A 15 9.91 -4.13 8.19
C TRP A 15 10.21 -4.84 9.51
N ASP A 16 9.56 -5.98 9.81
CA ASP A 16 9.70 -6.74 11.06
C ASP A 16 9.44 -5.89 12.31
N TYR A 17 8.50 -4.94 12.19
CA TYR A 17 8.09 -4.08 13.30
C TYR A 17 6.87 -4.66 13.98
N HIS A 18 7.01 -4.99 15.26
CA HIS A 18 5.93 -5.51 16.11
C HIS A 18 5.10 -4.43 16.82
N PHE A 19 5.39 -3.16 16.56
CA PHE A 19 4.60 -2.02 17.05
C PHE A 19 4.45 -1.00 15.93
N ASP A 20 3.34 -0.25 15.93
CA ASP A 20 3.17 0.91 15.04
C ASP A 20 3.94 2.09 15.64
N PRO A 21 5.09 2.50 15.07
CA PRO A 21 5.83 3.64 15.59
C PRO A 21 5.09 4.98 15.38
N GLN A 22 3.85 4.97 14.86
CA GLN A 22 3.06 6.13 14.43
C GLN A 22 3.80 7.04 13.46
N THR A 23 4.79 6.49 12.75
CA THR A 23 5.52 7.24 11.76
C THR A 23 4.83 7.06 10.41
N ASN A 24 4.72 8.17 9.68
CA ASN A 24 4.33 8.23 8.27
C ASN A 24 5.21 7.36 7.32
N VAL A 25 6.05 6.46 7.85
CA VAL A 25 6.96 5.58 7.10
C VAL A 25 6.19 4.76 6.05
N ILE A 26 5.05 4.18 6.43
CA ILE A 26 4.22 3.40 5.50
C ILE A 26 3.75 4.29 4.34
N ASP A 27 3.23 5.49 4.64
CA ASP A 27 2.74 6.40 3.60
C ASP A 27 3.86 6.86 2.66
N VAL A 28 5.06 7.11 3.19
CA VAL A 28 6.24 7.46 2.38
C VAL A 28 6.63 6.30 1.45
N HIS A 29 6.67 5.07 1.96
CA HIS A 29 6.99 3.90 1.15
C HIS A 29 5.92 3.60 0.10
N ILE A 30 4.65 3.72 0.47
CA ILE A 30 3.52 3.56 -0.45
C ILE A 30 3.52 4.63 -1.54
N SER A 31 3.80 5.89 -1.19
CA SER A 31 3.93 6.97 -2.17
C SER A 31 5.05 6.70 -3.18
N ARG A 32 6.22 6.26 -2.69
CA ARG A 32 7.36 5.87 -3.55
C ARG A 32 7.04 4.67 -4.43
N LEU A 33 6.36 3.66 -3.89
CA LEU A 33 5.95 2.48 -4.63
C LEU A 33 4.97 2.86 -5.74
N ARG A 34 3.94 3.64 -5.41
CA ARG A 34 2.96 4.16 -6.36
C ARG A 34 3.64 4.90 -7.51
N ALA A 35 4.57 5.78 -7.18
CA ALA A 35 5.36 6.50 -8.17
C ALA A 35 6.24 5.60 -9.05
N LYS A 36 6.45 4.32 -8.72
CA LYS A 36 7.19 3.36 -9.57
C LYS A 36 6.26 2.47 -10.39
N ILE A 37 5.16 2.01 -9.81
CA ILE A 37 4.29 0.99 -10.42
C ILE A 37 3.14 1.58 -11.23
N ASP A 38 2.66 2.78 -10.91
CA ASP A 38 1.48 3.36 -11.59
C ASP A 38 1.85 4.12 -12.88
N ARG A 39 3.12 4.46 -13.14
CA ARG A 39 3.51 5.32 -14.28
C ARG A 39 3.08 4.79 -15.65
N ASN A 40 2.90 3.48 -15.76
CA ASN A 40 2.64 2.80 -17.04
C ASN A 40 1.20 2.30 -17.15
N PHE A 41 0.31 2.67 -16.22
CA PHE A 41 -1.08 2.24 -16.20
C PHE A 41 -2.01 3.45 -16.26
N GLU A 42 -3.07 3.34 -17.07
CA GLU A 42 -4.12 4.38 -17.13
C GLU A 42 -4.90 4.46 -15.81
N GLU A 43 -5.05 3.33 -15.11
CA GLU A 43 -5.65 3.26 -13.78
C GLU A 43 -4.58 2.94 -12.72
N SER A 44 -4.67 3.61 -11.56
CA SER A 44 -3.80 3.33 -10.41
C SER A 44 -3.98 1.87 -9.97
N LEU A 45 -2.86 1.13 -9.83
CA LEU A 45 -2.90 -0.25 -9.36
C LEU A 45 -3.04 -0.35 -7.85
N LEU A 46 -2.55 0.67 -7.13
CA LEU A 46 -2.49 0.69 -5.67
C LEU A 46 -3.50 1.65 -5.07
N HIS A 47 -4.57 1.09 -4.52
CA HIS A 47 -5.67 1.84 -3.92
C HIS A 47 -5.52 1.96 -2.41
N THR A 48 -5.83 3.15 -1.89
CA THR A 48 -5.95 3.38 -0.45
C THR A 48 -7.38 3.09 0.00
N ILE A 49 -7.54 2.17 0.95
CA ILE A 49 -8.81 1.87 1.60
C ILE A 49 -8.79 2.55 2.97
N ARG A 50 -9.48 3.69 3.07
CA ARG A 50 -9.48 4.53 4.28
C ARG A 50 -9.91 3.71 5.50
N GLY A 51 -9.09 3.75 6.55
CA GLY A 51 -9.33 3.02 7.80
C GLY A 51 -8.96 1.53 7.77
N ALA A 52 -8.62 0.96 6.61
CA ALA A 52 -8.31 -0.47 6.48
C ALA A 52 -6.87 -0.74 6.01
N GLY A 53 -6.36 0.01 5.02
CA GLY A 53 -5.01 -0.19 4.48
C GLY A 53 -4.93 0.05 2.98
N TYR A 54 -4.28 -0.87 2.26
CA TYR A 54 -4.02 -0.74 0.83
C TYR A 54 -4.46 -2.00 0.08
N MET A 55 -4.79 -1.85 -1.20
CA MET A 55 -5.21 -2.95 -2.06
C MET A 55 -4.57 -2.81 -3.44
N ILE A 56 -4.09 -3.93 -3.98
CA ILE A 56 -3.71 -4.02 -5.39
C ILE A 56 -4.89 -4.53 -6.21
N ARG A 57 -5.24 -3.80 -7.25
CA ARG A 57 -6.26 -4.18 -8.24
C ARG A 57 -5.82 -3.71 -9.61
N ALA A 58 -5.89 -4.61 -10.60
CA ALA A 58 -5.73 -4.22 -11.99
C ALA A 58 -6.96 -3.42 -12.43
N GLY A 59 -6.72 -2.32 -13.15
CA GLY A 59 -7.81 -1.59 -13.79
C GLY A 59 -8.61 -2.50 -14.70
N LYS A 60 -9.93 -2.37 -14.69
CA LYS A 60 -10.78 -3.17 -15.59
C LYS A 60 -10.66 -2.55 -16.98
N SER A 61 -9.93 -3.21 -17.88
CA SER A 61 -10.14 -3.04 -19.33
C SER A 61 -11.55 -3.46 -19.73
#